data_AF-V5GR43-F1
#
_entry.id   AF-V5GR43-F1
#
_cell.length_a   1.000
_cell.length_b   1.000
_cell.length_c   1.000
_cell.angle_alpha   90.00
_cell.angle_beta   90.00
_cell.angle_gamma   90.00
#
_symmetry.space_group_name_H-M   'P 1'
#
loop_
_entity.id
_entity.type
_entity.pdbx_description
1 polymer ?
#
loop_
_entity_poly.entity_id
_entity_poly.type
_entity_poly.pdbx_seq_one_letter_code
_entity_poly.pdbx_strand_id
1 'polypeptide(L)'
;WPGSKRMHVLQAVFRWLSKSKNGIPRDEQTSIYRDFQNILYANSLEEATAKYAIAVKNAKLFPKYINYLNNYWWPKRECWVKAYRRGVLMKNNHTNNYSESTIRQIKDKIFSRIKAFNLMQMVDFILTKFEDYTERKLLDATSN
;
A
#
# COMPACT_ATOMS: atom_id res chain seq x y z
N TRP A 1 7.18 10.65 2.60
CA TRP A 1 6.55 9.48 1.95
C TRP A 1 7.29 8.15 2.20
N PRO A 2 7.18 7.52 3.40
CA PRO A 2 7.49 6.08 3.55
C PRO A 2 6.39 5.23 4.25
N GLY A 3 5.40 5.86 4.90
CA GLY A 3 4.33 5.17 5.63
C GLY A 3 3.28 4.48 4.75
N SER A 4 3.03 5.00 3.55
CA SER A 4 2.05 4.44 2.60
C SER A 4 2.48 3.05 2.06
N LYS A 5 3.79 2.74 2.03
CA LYS A 5 4.29 1.45 1.50
C LYS A 5 3.75 0.24 2.27
N ARG A 6 3.67 0.30 3.61
CA ARG A 6 3.23 -0.84 4.43
C ARG A 6 1.79 -1.22 4.16
N MET A 7 0.94 -0.22 4.06
CA MET A 7 -0.48 -0.44 3.83
C MET A 7 -0.77 -0.86 2.39
N HIS A 8 -0.05 -0.32 1.38
CA HIS A 8 -0.18 -0.84 0.01
C HIS A 8 0.32 -2.28 -0.13
N VAL A 9 1.35 -2.67 0.62
CA VAL A 9 1.81 -4.07 0.68
C VAL A 9 0.69 -4.96 1.24
N LEU A 10 0.10 -4.59 2.38
CA LEU A 10 -1.02 -5.34 2.96
C LEU A 10 -2.24 -5.39 2.03
N GLN A 11 -2.59 -4.27 1.38
CA GLN A 11 -3.67 -4.23 0.39
C GLN A 11 -3.38 -5.14 -0.81
N ALA A 12 -2.14 -5.17 -1.30
CA ALA A 12 -1.75 -6.04 -2.41
C ALA A 12 -1.85 -7.52 -2.03
N VAL A 13 -1.42 -7.89 -0.83
CA VAL A 13 -1.56 -9.25 -0.28
C VAL A 13 -3.03 -9.61 -0.15
N PHE A 14 -3.84 -8.76 0.49
CA PHE A 14 -5.28 -9.02 0.64
C PHE A 14 -5.98 -9.20 -0.71
N ARG A 15 -5.73 -8.30 -1.67
CA ARG A 15 -6.26 -8.43 -3.04
C ARG A 15 -5.81 -9.70 -3.73
N TRP A 16 -4.59 -10.17 -3.47
CA TRP A 16 -4.12 -11.44 -3.98
C TRP A 16 -4.88 -12.60 -3.31
N LEU A 17 -4.97 -12.62 -1.98
CA LEU A 17 -5.69 -13.67 -1.23
C LEU A 17 -7.16 -13.81 -1.67
N SER A 18 -7.84 -12.69 -1.94
CA SER A 18 -9.26 -12.70 -2.31
C SER A 18 -9.56 -13.12 -3.75
N LYS A 19 -8.56 -13.39 -4.60
CA LYS A 19 -8.79 -13.89 -5.97
C LYS A 19 -9.11 -15.38 -5.95
N SER A 20 -10.26 -15.78 -6.51
CA SER A 20 -10.71 -17.18 -6.57
C SER A 20 -9.65 -18.15 -7.12
N LYS A 21 -8.92 -17.75 -8.16
CA LYS A 21 -7.84 -18.55 -8.79
C LYS A 21 -6.72 -18.99 -7.85
N ASN A 22 -6.57 -18.30 -6.71
CA ASN A 22 -5.56 -18.60 -5.70
C ASN A 22 -6.02 -19.65 -4.69
N GLY A 23 -7.31 -19.97 -4.63
CA GLY A 23 -7.85 -21.14 -3.92
C GLY A 23 -7.82 -21.05 -2.40
N ILE A 24 -7.95 -19.84 -1.82
CA ILE A 24 -7.93 -19.64 -0.37
C ILE A 24 -9.36 -19.33 0.12
N PRO A 25 -9.95 -20.18 0.99
CA PRO A 25 -11.25 -19.94 1.59
C PRO A 25 -11.29 -18.61 2.36
N ARG A 26 -12.45 -17.93 2.38
CA ARG A 26 -12.58 -16.61 3.03
C ARG A 26 -12.20 -16.65 4.51
N ASP A 27 -12.55 -17.72 5.20
CA ASP A 27 -12.28 -17.88 6.64
C ASP A 27 -10.78 -17.94 6.94
N GLU A 28 -10.00 -18.49 6.01
CA GLU A 28 -8.55 -18.65 6.10
C GLU A 28 -7.79 -17.38 5.69
N GLN A 29 -8.39 -16.54 4.83
CA GLN A 29 -7.75 -15.31 4.34
C GLN A 29 -7.36 -14.37 5.49
N THR A 30 -8.20 -14.27 6.53
CA THR A 30 -7.93 -13.41 7.68
C THR A 30 -6.71 -13.88 8.47
N SER A 31 -6.60 -15.20 8.71
CA SER A 31 -5.48 -15.81 9.41
C SER A 31 -4.17 -15.60 8.65
N ILE A 32 -4.18 -15.96 7.36
CA ILE A 32 -3.02 -15.82 6.46
C ILE A 32 -2.59 -14.36 6.32
N TYR A 33 -3.55 -13.44 6.20
CA TYR A 33 -3.27 -12.01 6.15
C TYR A 33 -2.61 -11.53 7.44
N ARG A 34 -3.06 -12.00 8.60
CA ARG A 34 -2.51 -11.62 9.91
C ARG A 34 -1.09 -12.16 10.11
N ASP A 35 -0.82 -13.38 9.65
CA ASP A 35 0.53 -13.95 9.64
C ASP A 35 1.48 -13.11 8.76
N PHE A 36 1.04 -12.72 7.55
CA PHE A 36 1.82 -11.82 6.71
C PHE A 36 2.06 -10.47 7.39
N GLN A 37 1.02 -9.90 8.02
CA GLN A 37 1.12 -8.64 8.75
C GLN A 37 2.12 -8.74 9.91
N ASN A 38 2.16 -9.87 10.61
CA ASN A 38 3.12 -10.09 11.68
C ASN A 38 4.56 -10.02 11.17
N ILE A 39 4.87 -10.61 10.00
CA ILE A 39 6.18 -10.51 9.34
C ILE A 39 6.50 -9.06 9.02
N LEU A 40 5.57 -8.33 8.39
CA LEU A 40 5.73 -6.94 7.99
C LEU A 40 6.15 -6.03 9.16
N TYR A 41 5.57 -6.24 10.34
CA TYR A 41 5.78 -5.41 11.53
C TYR A 41 6.87 -5.91 12.49
N ALA A 42 7.58 -6.98 12.15
CA ALA A 42 8.70 -7.49 12.96
C ALA A 42 9.75 -6.40 13.24
N ASN A 43 10.28 -6.37 14.47
CA ASN A 43 11.19 -5.34 14.96
C ASN A 43 12.67 -5.76 14.87
N SER A 44 12.95 -7.05 14.76
CA SER A 44 14.30 -7.59 14.54
C SER A 44 14.33 -8.56 13.35
N LEU A 45 15.52 -8.84 12.83
CA LEU A 45 15.72 -9.74 11.69
C LEU A 45 15.36 -11.19 12.07
N GLU A 46 15.68 -11.56 13.30
CA GLU A 46 15.37 -12.85 13.92
C GLU A 46 13.85 -13.01 14.06
N GLU A 47 13.18 -11.99 14.58
CA GLU A 47 11.71 -11.98 14.72
C GLU A 47 11.03 -12.11 13.34
N ALA A 48 11.53 -11.42 12.32
CA ALA A 48 10.99 -11.49 10.97
C ALA A 48 11.10 -12.91 10.38
N THR A 49 12.25 -13.54 10.57
CA THR A 49 12.51 -14.91 10.10
C THR A 49 11.68 -15.95 10.85
N ALA A 50 11.54 -15.81 12.17
CA ALA A 50 10.69 -16.69 12.97
C ALA A 50 9.21 -16.59 12.55
N LYS A 51 8.70 -15.37 12.37
CA LYS A 51 7.32 -15.14 11.91
C LYS A 51 7.08 -15.65 10.49
N TYR A 52 8.08 -15.55 9.62
CA TYR A 52 8.02 -16.14 8.29
C TYR A 52 7.90 -17.67 8.34
N ALA A 53 8.71 -18.34 9.17
CA ALA A 53 8.61 -19.79 9.34
C ALA A 53 7.23 -20.23 9.87
N ILE A 54 6.66 -19.47 10.82
CA ILE A 54 5.29 -19.69 11.32
C ILE A 54 4.26 -19.52 10.21
N ALA A 55 4.34 -18.46 9.41
CA ALA A 55 3.41 -18.22 8.31
C ALA A 55 3.44 -19.34 7.25
N VAL A 56 4.64 -19.84 6.90
CA VAL A 56 4.79 -20.99 5.98
C VAL A 56 4.19 -22.25 6.59
N LYS A 57 4.42 -22.51 7.87
CA LYS A 57 3.87 -23.67 8.59
C LYS A 57 2.34 -23.63 8.65
N ASN A 58 1.76 -22.48 8.97
CA ASN A 58 0.30 -22.29 9.05
C ASN A 58 -0.36 -22.43 7.68
N ALA A 59 0.30 -21.94 6.63
CA ALA A 59 -0.21 -22.00 5.27
C ALA A 59 0.14 -23.29 4.51
N LYS A 60 0.55 -24.37 5.20
CA LYS A 60 0.98 -25.65 4.58
C LYS A 60 -0.04 -26.24 3.59
N LEU A 61 -1.33 -25.98 3.80
CA LEU A 61 -2.42 -26.46 2.93
C LEU A 61 -2.61 -25.60 1.67
N PHE A 62 -1.93 -24.46 1.58
CA PHE A 62 -2.07 -23.47 0.51
C PHE A 62 -0.74 -23.29 -0.26
N PRO A 63 -0.34 -24.28 -1.08
CA PRO A 63 0.95 -24.25 -1.77
C PRO A 63 1.13 -23.06 -2.71
N LYS A 64 0.04 -22.58 -3.33
CA LYS A 64 0.06 -21.34 -4.14
C LYS A 64 0.45 -20.11 -3.33
N TYR A 65 -0.03 -20.02 -2.08
CA TYR A 65 0.34 -18.93 -1.18
C TYR A 65 1.78 -19.06 -0.72
N ILE A 66 2.24 -20.27 -0.36
CA ILE A 66 3.64 -20.51 -0.01
C ILE A 66 4.56 -20.09 -1.16
N ASN A 67 4.24 -20.49 -2.39
CA ASN A 67 4.97 -20.08 -3.59
C ASN A 67 4.98 -18.55 -3.75
N TYR A 68 3.83 -17.90 -3.55
CA TYR A 68 3.72 -16.45 -3.59
C TYR A 68 4.57 -15.76 -2.51
N LEU A 69 4.56 -16.27 -1.29
CA LEU A 69 5.32 -15.74 -0.19
C LEU A 69 6.83 -15.90 -0.44
N ASN A 70 7.27 -17.11 -0.80
CA ASN A 70 8.67 -17.47 -0.96
C ASN A 70 9.32 -16.83 -2.19
N ASN A 71 8.63 -16.79 -3.32
CA ASN A 71 9.22 -16.37 -4.60
C ASN A 71 8.94 -14.90 -4.94
N TYR A 72 7.87 -14.30 -4.41
CA TYR A 72 7.55 -12.91 -4.72
C TYR A 72 7.88 -11.95 -3.57
N TRP A 73 7.42 -12.24 -2.35
CA TRP A 73 7.53 -11.29 -1.23
C TRP A 73 8.83 -11.40 -0.45
N TRP A 74 9.22 -12.61 -0.07
CA TRP A 74 10.40 -12.85 0.76
C TRP A 74 11.73 -12.34 0.16
N PRO A 75 11.98 -12.47 -1.17
CA PRO A 75 13.17 -11.92 -1.78
C PRO A 75 13.22 -10.39 -1.68
N LYS A 76 12.06 -9.74 -1.58
CA LYS A 76 11.91 -8.28 -1.46
C LYS A 76 11.78 -7.79 -0.02
N ARG A 77 12.01 -8.64 0.98
CA ARG A 77 11.76 -8.35 2.41
C ARG A 77 12.40 -7.05 2.90
N GLU A 78 13.56 -6.69 2.37
CA GLU A 78 14.26 -5.43 2.68
C GLU A 78 13.43 -4.17 2.35
N CYS A 79 12.58 -4.25 1.33
CA CYS A 79 11.77 -3.13 0.88
C CYS A 79 10.51 -2.89 1.74
N TRP A 80 9.98 -3.94 2.39
CA TRP A 80 8.67 -3.89 3.01
C TRP A 80 8.65 -4.26 4.50
N VAL A 81 9.51 -5.15 4.98
CA VAL A 81 9.57 -5.51 6.41
C VAL A 81 10.15 -4.36 7.24
N LYS A 82 9.62 -4.13 8.45
CA LYS A 82 10.08 -3.05 9.34
C LYS A 82 11.52 -3.28 9.81
N ALA A 83 11.86 -4.48 10.27
CA ALA A 83 13.18 -4.83 10.79
C ALA A 83 14.34 -4.52 9.81
N TYR A 84 14.15 -4.83 8.52
CA TYR A 84 15.18 -4.64 7.49
C TYR A 84 15.37 -3.19 7.05
N ARG A 85 14.55 -2.25 7.53
CA ARG A 85 14.59 -0.82 7.15
C ARG A 85 15.12 0.10 8.25
N ARG A 86 15.72 -0.48 9.30
CA ARG A 86 16.26 0.25 10.44
C ARG A 86 17.47 1.07 9.95
N GLY A 87 17.36 2.40 9.98
CA GLY A 87 18.37 3.35 9.44
C GLY A 87 17.79 4.40 8.48
N VAL A 88 16.59 4.17 7.92
CA VAL A 88 15.87 5.17 7.12
C VAL A 88 14.93 5.95 8.04
N LEU A 89 15.07 7.29 8.11
CA LEU A 89 14.19 8.18 8.88
C LEU A 89 12.72 7.96 8.50
N MET A 90 12.00 7.19 9.31
CA MET A 90 10.60 6.86 9.08
C MET A 90 9.70 7.80 9.87
N LYS A 91 9.15 8.83 9.23
CA LYS A 91 8.07 9.64 9.80
C LYS A 91 6.85 8.73 10.01
N ASN A 92 6.41 8.60 11.27
CA ASN A 92 5.35 7.69 11.76
C ASN A 92 3.92 8.04 11.27
N ASN A 93 3.68 8.15 9.96
CA ASN A 93 2.32 8.24 9.41
C ASN A 93 1.89 6.87 8.86
N HIS A 94 1.31 6.02 9.72
CA HIS A 94 0.99 4.62 9.42
C HIS A 94 -0.36 4.41 8.71
N THR A 95 -1.15 5.47 8.49
CA THR A 95 -2.50 5.37 7.92
C THR A 95 -2.55 5.87 6.48
N ASN A 96 -3.31 5.16 5.62
CA ASN A 96 -3.63 5.57 4.23
C ASN A 96 -4.12 7.01 4.12
N ASN A 97 -4.66 7.51 5.24
CA ASN A 97 -5.51 8.66 5.29
C ASN A 97 -4.86 9.87 4.62
N TYR A 98 -3.54 10.02 4.70
CA TYR A 98 -2.86 11.11 3.99
C TYR A 98 -2.84 10.91 2.48
N SER A 99 -2.38 9.75 1.99
CA SER A 99 -2.36 9.46 0.54
C SER A 99 -3.76 9.43 -0.07
N GLU A 100 -4.72 8.84 0.62
CA GLU A 100 -6.13 8.86 0.21
C GLU A 100 -6.72 10.26 0.28
N SER A 101 -6.43 11.05 1.32
CA SER A 101 -6.89 12.44 1.41
C SER A 101 -6.32 13.28 0.28
N THR A 102 -5.04 13.16 -0.05
CA THR A 102 -4.43 13.89 -1.18
C THR A 102 -5.08 13.49 -2.51
N ILE A 103 -5.21 12.19 -2.80
CA ILE A 103 -5.86 11.73 -4.04
C ILE A 103 -7.34 12.12 -4.06
N ARG A 104 -8.02 12.07 -2.92
CA ARG A 104 -9.42 12.49 -2.81
C ARG A 104 -9.57 13.98 -3.03
N GLN A 105 -8.69 14.82 -2.50
CA GLN A 105 -8.71 16.26 -2.77
C GLN A 105 -8.50 16.57 -4.25
N ILE A 106 -7.59 15.86 -4.92
CA ILE A 106 -7.41 15.99 -6.37
C ILE A 106 -8.70 15.57 -7.11
N LYS A 107 -9.27 14.42 -6.77
CA LYS A 107 -10.51 13.94 -7.42
C LYS A 107 -11.73 14.83 -7.15
N ASP A 108 -11.88 15.31 -5.93
CA ASP A 108 -13.08 16.01 -5.46
C ASP A 108 -13.01 17.52 -5.76
N LYS A 109 -11.84 18.16 -5.58
CA LYS A 109 -11.70 19.63 -5.74
C LYS A 109 -11.20 20.06 -7.11
N ILE A 110 -10.39 19.22 -7.77
CA ILE A 110 -9.73 19.58 -9.04
C ILE A 110 -10.49 18.96 -10.21
N PHE A 111 -10.84 17.68 -10.09
CA PHE A 111 -11.61 16.98 -11.13
C PHE A 111 -13.12 16.94 -10.87
N SER A 112 -13.60 17.55 -9.78
CA SER A 112 -15.03 17.69 -9.44
C SER A 112 -15.85 16.39 -9.56
N ARG A 113 -15.22 15.22 -9.34
CA ARG A 113 -15.80 13.87 -9.55
C ARG A 113 -16.42 13.62 -10.94
N ILE A 114 -16.15 14.45 -11.95
CA ILE A 114 -16.76 14.29 -13.27
C ILE A 114 -16.14 13.08 -13.96
N LYS A 115 -16.98 12.15 -14.41
CA LYS A 115 -16.64 10.90 -15.11
C LYS A 115 -15.98 11.10 -16.50
N ALA A 116 -15.60 12.32 -16.88
CA ALA A 116 -15.38 12.70 -18.27
C ALA A 116 -14.02 13.39 -18.53
N PHE A 117 -12.96 12.96 -17.84
CA PHE A 117 -11.60 13.20 -18.32
C PHE A 117 -11.01 11.87 -18.75
N ASN A 118 -10.77 11.71 -20.06
CA ASN A 118 -9.91 10.62 -20.54
C ASN A 118 -8.46 10.89 -20.12
N LEU A 119 -7.59 9.86 -20.16
CA LEU A 119 -6.21 9.97 -19.66
C LEU A 119 -5.45 11.16 -20.27
N MET A 120 -5.67 11.44 -21.56
CA MET A 120 -5.02 12.54 -22.27
C MET A 120 -5.43 13.89 -21.70
N GLN A 121 -6.72 14.09 -21.43
CA GLN A 121 -7.22 15.33 -20.83
C GLN A 121 -6.74 15.52 -19.39
N MET A 122 -6.57 14.45 -18.63
CA MET A 122 -5.98 14.54 -17.28
C MET A 122 -4.51 14.95 -17.33
N VAL A 123 -3.74 14.37 -18.25
CA VAL A 123 -2.32 14.71 -18.44
C VAL A 123 -2.18 16.15 -18.91
N ASP A 124 -2.98 16.57 -19.90
CA ASP A 124 -2.99 17.94 -20.41
C ASP A 124 -3.33 18.95 -19.31
N PHE A 125 -4.34 18.67 -18.49
CA PHE A 125 -4.69 19.54 -17.36
C PHE A 125 -3.55 19.65 -16.33
N ILE A 126 -2.93 18.51 -15.96
CA ILE A 126 -1.81 18.50 -15.01
C ILE A 126 -0.63 19.32 -15.54
N LEU A 127 -0.33 19.19 -16.83
CA LEU A 127 0.84 19.82 -17.43
C LEU A 127 0.62 21.30 -17.79
N THR A 128 -0.62 21.72 -18.07
CA THR A 128 -0.86 23.05 -18.65
C THR A 128 -1.74 23.98 -17.82
N LYS A 129 -2.51 23.46 -16.85
CA LYS A 129 -3.50 24.24 -16.08
C LYS A 129 -3.36 24.11 -14.58
N PHE A 130 -2.58 23.13 -14.10
CA PHE A 130 -2.47 22.84 -12.68
C PHE A 130 -1.73 23.92 -11.89
N GLU A 131 -0.66 24.49 -12.46
CA GLU A 131 0.09 25.57 -11.82
C GLU A 131 -0.79 26.82 -11.66
N ASP A 132 -1.39 27.32 -12.74
CA ASP A 132 -2.33 28.46 -12.71
C ASP A 132 -3.48 28.24 -11.72
N TYR A 133 -4.04 27.03 -11.68
CA TYR A 133 -5.12 26.69 -10.75
C TYR A 133 -4.65 26.77 -9.30
N THR A 134 -3.45 26.23 -9.02
CA THR A 134 -2.86 26.21 -7.67
C THR A 134 -2.49 27.61 -7.21
N GLU A 135 -1.94 28.43 -8.11
CA GLU A 135 -1.59 29.82 -7.85
C GLU A 135 -2.83 30.65 -7.48
N ARG A 136 -3.92 30.57 -8.26
CA ARG A 136 -5.19 31.23 -7.93
C ARG A 136 -5.73 30.78 -6.57
N LYS A 137 -5.69 29.48 -6.29
CA LYS A 137 -6.12 28.92 -5.01
C LYS A 137 -5.30 29.43 -3.83
N LEU A 138 -3.99 29.63 -4.00
CA LEU A 138 -3.12 30.19 -2.97
C LEU A 138 -3.39 31.67 -2.77
N LEU A 139 -3.56 32.44 -3.85
CA LEU A 139 -3.91 33.86 -3.79
C LEU A 139 -5.26 34.09 -3.11
N ASP A 140 -6.27 33.29 -3.41
CA ASP A 140 -7.58 33.34 -2.73
C ASP A 140 -7.48 33.03 -1.23
N ALA A 141 -6.55 32.15 -0.84
CA ALA A 141 -6.34 31.77 0.55
C ALA A 141 -5.55 32.81 1.36
N THR A 142 -4.69 33.60 0.70
CA THR A 142 -3.95 34.71 1.32
C THR A 142 -4.70 36.04 1.30
N SER A 143 -5.75 36.15 0.49
CA SER A 143 -6.59 37.36 0.36
C SER A 143 -7.80 37.36 1.33
N ASN A 144 -7.83 36.44 2.29
CA ASN A 144 -8.76 36.37 3.42
C ASN A 144 -7.97 36.44 4.73
#